data_AF-A0A0D6AMQ2-F1
#
_entry.id   AF-A0A0D6AMQ2-F1
#
_cell.length_a   1.000
_cell.length_b   1.000
_cell.length_c   1.000
_cell.angle_alpha   90.00
_cell.angle_beta   90.00
_cell.angle_gamma   90.00
#
_symmetry.space_group_name_H-M   'P 1'
#
loop_
_entity.id
_entity.type
_entity.pdbx_description
1 polymer ?
#
loop_
_entity_poly.entity_id
_entity_poly.type
_entity_poly.pdbx_seq_one_letter_code
_entity_poly.pdbx_strand_id
1 'polypeptide(L)'
;MSGEKKLFFRRSFGAVFRVVSSFPCFVSAFLGSSVVGFSGSRLVVPSFLPSLLSRLSPSSSVFVGCASGVDSVVRGSCASVRVFRVVGSGRSAFVARSVAFVSAVSASGGVLFSFPSGVCPSGVVPARSWRSGSFPSGSWSSLALAVGLDMPCLVWLPSGVVAPSWLCPVGLSFGGGRWFASLPF
;
A
#
# COMPACT_ATOMS: atom_id res chain seq x y z
N MET A 1 -29.75 -59.41 -22.22
CA MET A 1 -29.30 -58.11 -22.81
C MET A 1 -30.07 -57.02 -22.09
N SER A 2 -29.65 -56.63 -20.88
CA SER A 2 -28.76 -55.49 -20.57
C SER A 2 -29.31 -54.15 -21.08
N GLY A 3 -29.73 -53.27 -20.17
CA GLY A 3 -30.07 -51.88 -20.50
C GLY A 3 -30.93 -51.10 -19.50
N GLU A 4 -30.75 -51.25 -18.17
CA GLU A 4 -31.39 -50.34 -17.19
C GLU A 4 -30.64 -49.00 -17.11
N LYS A 5 -31.31 -47.93 -17.56
CA LYS A 5 -30.85 -46.54 -17.43
C LYS A 5 -31.23 -46.02 -16.03
N LYS A 6 -30.24 -45.92 -15.13
CA LYS A 6 -30.39 -45.24 -13.83
C LYS A 6 -30.46 -43.73 -14.03
N LEU A 7 -31.63 -43.16 -13.74
CA LEU A 7 -31.89 -41.73 -13.61
C LEU A 7 -31.16 -41.22 -12.36
N PHE A 8 -30.11 -40.42 -12.52
CA PHE A 8 -29.36 -39.85 -11.40
C PHE A 8 -29.98 -38.53 -10.95
N PHE A 9 -30.55 -38.56 -9.76
CA PHE A 9 -31.09 -37.43 -9.00
C PHE A 9 -29.97 -36.46 -8.63
N ARG A 10 -29.85 -35.33 -9.34
CA ARG A 10 -28.98 -34.23 -8.94
C ARG A 10 -29.72 -33.36 -7.91
N ARG A 11 -29.50 -33.65 -6.63
CA ARG A 11 -29.80 -32.72 -5.53
C ARG A 11 -28.86 -31.52 -5.63
N SER A 12 -29.46 -30.35 -5.86
CA SER A 12 -28.82 -29.05 -5.76
C SER A 12 -28.39 -28.81 -4.31
N PHE A 13 -27.08 -28.79 -4.06
CA PHE A 13 -26.53 -28.20 -2.84
C PHE A 13 -26.01 -26.82 -3.21
N GLY A 14 -26.80 -25.80 -2.87
CA GLY A 14 -26.39 -24.40 -2.90
C GLY A 14 -25.26 -24.18 -1.91
N ALA A 15 -24.03 -24.32 -2.36
CA ALA A 15 -22.88 -23.78 -1.66
C ALA A 15 -22.95 -22.26 -1.79
N VAL A 16 -23.25 -21.58 -0.68
CA VAL A 16 -22.96 -20.16 -0.52
C VAL A 16 -21.44 -20.03 -0.65
N PHE A 17 -20.97 -19.75 -1.87
CA PHE A 17 -19.60 -19.34 -2.10
C PHE A 17 -19.40 -18.02 -1.36
N ARG A 18 -18.87 -18.10 -0.13
CA ARG A 18 -18.09 -16.99 0.40
C ARG A 18 -16.95 -16.80 -0.59
N VAL A 19 -17.04 -15.76 -1.40
CA VAL A 19 -15.92 -15.28 -2.20
C VAL A 19 -14.86 -14.83 -1.19
N VAL A 20 -14.01 -15.76 -0.77
CA VAL A 20 -12.73 -15.41 -0.18
C VAL A 20 -11.96 -14.85 -1.36
N SER A 21 -12.02 -13.53 -1.54
CA SER A 21 -11.18 -12.84 -2.51
C SER A 21 -9.74 -13.15 -2.13
N SER A 22 -9.13 -14.10 -2.83
CA SER A 22 -7.72 -14.41 -2.66
C SER A 22 -6.98 -13.12 -2.98
N PHE A 23 -6.33 -12.52 -1.98
CA PHE A 23 -5.37 -11.48 -2.30
C PHE A 23 -4.24 -12.19 -3.04
N PRO A 24 -3.67 -11.57 -4.08
CA PRO A 24 -2.54 -12.15 -4.75
C PRO A 24 -1.40 -12.41 -3.75
N CYS A 25 -0.76 -13.57 -3.84
CA CYS A 25 0.32 -14.02 -2.94
C CYS A 25 1.40 -12.93 -2.74
N PHE A 26 1.67 -12.14 -3.78
CA PHE A 26 2.60 -11.03 -3.74
C PHE A 26 2.25 -9.97 -2.67
N VAL A 27 0.98 -9.59 -2.57
CA VAL A 27 0.53 -8.62 -1.55
C VAL A 27 0.58 -9.27 -0.16
N SER A 28 0.21 -10.55 -0.07
CA SER A 28 0.28 -11.30 1.19
C SER A 28 1.70 -11.41 1.74
N ALA A 29 2.71 -11.56 0.89
CA ALA A 29 4.10 -11.60 1.32
C ALA A 29 4.53 -10.30 2.03
N PHE A 30 4.13 -9.14 1.49
CA PHE A 30 4.39 -7.83 2.11
C PHE A 30 3.58 -7.61 3.40
N LEU A 31 2.36 -8.15 3.48
CA LEU A 31 1.55 -8.07 4.70
C LEU A 31 2.11 -8.92 5.85
N GLY A 32 2.96 -9.90 5.54
CA GLY A 32 3.68 -10.70 6.53
C GLY A 32 4.91 -10.01 7.14
N SER A 33 5.27 -8.81 6.69
CA SER A 33 6.42 -8.07 7.22
C SER A 33 6.21 -7.64 8.68
N SER A 34 7.28 -7.69 9.47
CA SER A 34 7.28 -7.27 10.88
C SER A 34 7.00 -5.77 11.05
N VAL A 35 7.42 -4.94 10.10
CA VAL A 35 7.13 -3.51 10.05
C VAL A 35 6.53 -3.14 8.70
N VAL A 36 5.40 -2.44 8.75
CA VAL A 36 4.66 -2.02 7.55
C VAL A 36 4.36 -0.52 7.64
N GLY A 37 4.91 0.23 6.69
CA GLY A 37 4.62 1.64 6.50
C GLY A 37 3.44 1.85 5.56
N PHE A 38 2.58 2.81 5.85
CA PHE A 38 1.51 3.25 4.95
C PHE A 38 1.63 4.74 4.62
N SER A 39 1.48 5.07 3.34
CA SER A 39 1.41 6.46 2.87
C SER A 39 0.41 6.57 1.72
N GLY A 40 -0.22 7.72 1.55
CA GLY A 40 -1.12 7.91 0.41
C GLY A 40 -1.78 9.27 0.34
N SER A 41 -2.82 9.34 -0.48
CA SER A 41 -3.58 10.56 -0.71
C SER A 41 -4.36 11.01 0.54
N ARG A 42 -4.47 12.34 0.67
CA ARG A 42 -5.26 13.01 1.72
C ARG A 42 -6.74 13.10 1.39
N LEU A 43 -7.09 12.90 0.10
CA LEU A 43 -8.42 13.13 -0.45
C LEU A 43 -9.08 11.85 -0.95
N VAL A 44 -8.30 10.91 -1.49
CA VAL A 44 -8.82 9.68 -2.08
C VAL A 44 -8.28 8.49 -1.29
N VAL A 45 -9.18 7.66 -0.79
CA VAL A 45 -8.84 6.41 -0.09
C VAL A 45 -9.37 5.24 -0.91
N PRO A 46 -8.53 4.24 -1.23
CA PRO A 46 -9.03 3.03 -1.90
C PRO A 46 -10.02 2.30 -1.00
N SER A 47 -11.19 1.94 -1.52
CA SER A 47 -12.27 1.30 -0.76
C SER A 47 -11.88 -0.07 -0.18
N PHE A 48 -10.91 -0.75 -0.79
CA PHE A 48 -10.40 -2.03 -0.31
C PHE A 48 -9.36 -1.90 0.82
N LEU A 49 -8.91 -0.69 1.15
CA LEU A 49 -7.85 -0.47 2.14
C LEU A 49 -8.19 -1.08 3.51
N PRO A 50 -9.41 -0.92 4.08
CA PRO A 50 -9.76 -1.59 5.34
C PRO A 50 -9.66 -3.12 5.25
N SER A 51 -10.08 -3.71 4.13
CA SER A 51 -9.95 -5.15 3.90
C SER A 51 -8.50 -5.61 3.78
N LEU A 52 -7.62 -4.78 3.19
CA LEU A 52 -6.18 -5.03 3.17
C LEU A 52 -5.60 -4.99 4.59
N LEU A 53 -5.96 -3.99 5.38
CA LEU A 53 -5.46 -3.81 6.76
C LEU A 53 -5.89 -4.95 7.69
N SER A 54 -7.08 -5.50 7.49
CA SER A 54 -7.57 -6.67 8.26
C SER A 54 -6.72 -7.95 8.07
N ARG A 55 -5.81 -7.96 7.09
CA ARG A 55 -4.91 -9.08 6.79
C ARG A 55 -3.48 -8.87 7.27
N LEU A 56 -3.18 -7.73 7.90
CA LEU A 56 -1.88 -7.53 8.54
C LEU A 56 -1.69 -8.57 9.64
N SER A 57 -0.45 -9.03 9.82
CA SER A 57 -0.14 -9.87 10.97
C SER A 57 -0.45 -9.09 12.26
N PRO A 58 -1.08 -9.72 13.27
CA PRO A 58 -1.27 -9.09 14.58
C PRO A 58 0.04 -8.64 15.24
N SER A 59 1.17 -9.24 14.85
CA SER A 59 2.51 -8.90 15.32
C SER A 59 3.19 -7.77 14.54
N SER A 60 2.59 -7.30 13.45
CA SER A 60 3.18 -6.25 12.61
C SER A 60 3.09 -4.89 13.30
N SER A 61 4.19 -4.17 13.35
CA SER A 61 4.22 -2.77 13.74
C SER A 61 3.84 -1.88 12.56
N VAL A 62 2.76 -1.12 12.70
CA VAL A 62 2.25 -0.26 11.62
C VAL A 62 2.74 1.17 11.79
N PHE A 63 3.43 1.70 10.78
CA PHE A 63 3.95 3.07 10.78
C PHE A 63 3.13 3.90 9.80
N VAL A 64 2.73 5.10 10.21
CA VAL A 64 1.93 5.98 9.35
C VAL A 64 2.13 7.43 9.70
N GLY A 65 1.79 8.29 8.77
CA GLY A 65 1.73 9.72 9.00
C GLY A 65 0.48 10.19 9.78
N CYS A 66 0.44 11.49 10.07
CA CYS A 66 -0.67 12.15 10.73
C CYS A 66 -1.68 12.83 9.78
N ALA A 67 -1.62 12.58 8.47
CA ALA A 67 -2.52 13.25 7.53
C ALA A 67 -3.96 12.70 7.61
N SER A 68 -4.87 13.37 6.88
CA SER A 68 -6.19 12.82 6.54
C SER A 68 -6.07 11.75 5.44
N GLY A 69 -7.20 11.17 5.05
CA GLY A 69 -7.25 10.18 3.97
C GLY A 69 -6.66 8.84 4.39
N VAL A 70 -5.71 8.33 3.59
CA VAL A 70 -5.09 7.00 3.81
C VAL A 70 -4.50 6.90 5.22
N ASP A 71 -3.74 7.91 5.65
CA ASP A 71 -3.14 7.97 6.99
C ASP A 71 -4.19 7.84 8.11
N SER A 72 -5.37 8.48 7.95
CA SER A 72 -6.43 8.41 8.96
C SER A 72 -7.14 7.06 9.00
N VAL A 73 -7.34 6.41 7.85
CA VAL A 73 -7.98 5.08 7.79
C VAL A 73 -7.08 4.01 8.40
N VAL A 74 -5.77 4.07 8.15
CA VAL A 74 -4.80 3.16 8.76
C VAL A 74 -4.80 3.31 10.29
N ARG A 75 -4.77 4.56 10.80
CA ARG A 75 -4.85 4.83 12.25
C ARG A 75 -6.14 4.32 12.88
N GLY A 76 -7.26 4.39 12.16
CA GLY A 76 -8.56 3.93 12.66
C GLY A 76 -8.76 2.42 12.59
N SER A 77 -7.98 1.70 11.78
CA SER A 77 -8.19 0.26 11.54
C SER A 77 -7.18 -0.64 12.27
N CYS A 78 -6.05 -0.08 12.72
CA CYS A 78 -4.96 -0.85 13.32
C CYS A 78 -4.84 -0.56 14.82
N ALA A 79 -4.70 -1.60 15.64
CA ALA A 79 -4.63 -1.47 17.10
C ALA A 79 -3.30 -0.89 17.61
N SER A 80 -2.18 -1.20 16.93
CA SER A 80 -0.83 -0.72 17.29
C SER A 80 -0.24 0.06 16.12
N VAL A 81 -0.23 1.39 16.24
CA VAL A 81 0.23 2.30 15.17
C VAL A 81 1.19 3.34 15.72
N ARG A 82 2.38 3.41 15.12
CA ARG A 82 3.32 4.51 15.33
C ARG A 82 3.01 5.65 14.37
N VAL A 83 2.52 6.77 14.91
CA VAL A 83 2.12 7.95 14.12
C VAL A 83 3.22 9.00 14.09
N PHE A 84 3.71 9.33 12.90
CA PHE A 84 4.66 10.42 12.68
C PHE A 84 3.89 11.73 12.49
N ARG A 85 4.01 12.62 13.47
CA ARG A 85 3.32 13.92 13.52
C ARG A 85 4.23 15.04 13.03
N VAL A 86 3.61 16.05 12.43
CA VAL A 86 4.30 17.29 12.08
C VAL A 86 4.58 18.05 13.36
N VAL A 87 5.82 18.49 13.53
CA VAL A 87 6.25 19.39 14.61
C VAL A 87 6.74 20.67 13.95
N GLY A 88 6.16 21.81 14.34
CA GLY A 88 6.41 23.10 13.71
C GLY A 88 5.41 23.45 12.60
N SER A 89 5.74 24.47 11.80
CA SER A 89 4.88 25.03 10.77
C SER A 89 5.58 25.08 9.40
N GLY A 90 4.79 25.30 8.35
CA GLY A 90 5.30 25.43 6.99
C GLY A 90 5.62 24.09 6.30
N ARG A 91 6.01 24.17 5.03
CA ARG A 91 6.22 23.00 4.15
C ARG A 91 7.37 22.11 4.62
N SER A 92 8.45 22.71 5.13
CA SER A 92 9.62 21.99 5.64
C SER A 92 9.30 21.07 6.82
N ALA A 93 8.35 21.45 7.69
CA ALA A 93 7.90 20.60 8.80
C ALA A 93 7.19 19.32 8.29
N PHE A 94 6.39 19.42 7.23
CA PHE A 94 5.79 18.24 6.59
C PHE A 94 6.85 17.38 5.89
N VAL A 95 7.87 18.02 5.29
CA VAL A 95 9.00 17.30 4.69
C VAL A 95 9.74 16.50 5.76
N ALA A 96 10.18 17.16 6.84
CA ALA A 96 10.88 16.55 7.96
C ALA A 96 10.10 15.39 8.57
N ARG A 97 8.78 15.56 8.78
CA ARG A 97 7.90 14.48 9.25
C ARG A 97 7.94 13.28 8.32
N SER A 98 7.82 13.49 7.02
CA SER A 98 7.73 12.37 6.07
C SER A 98 9.09 11.70 5.85
N VAL A 99 10.19 12.45 5.94
CA VAL A 99 11.56 11.90 6.01
C VAL A 99 11.68 11.01 7.24
N ALA A 100 11.33 11.51 8.43
CA ALA A 100 11.38 10.73 9.67
C ALA A 100 10.55 9.45 9.60
N PHE A 101 9.35 9.52 9.02
CA PHE A 101 8.50 8.36 8.77
C PHE A 101 9.21 7.32 7.88
N VAL A 102 9.63 7.72 6.68
CA VAL A 102 10.25 6.79 5.72
C VAL A 102 11.56 6.21 6.27
N SER A 103 12.42 7.04 6.86
CA SER A 103 13.66 6.60 7.49
C SER A 103 13.42 5.61 8.61
N ALA A 104 12.37 5.77 9.42
CA ALA A 104 12.06 4.83 10.49
C ALA A 104 11.58 3.47 9.97
N VAL A 105 10.78 3.43 8.89
CA VAL A 105 10.38 2.17 8.25
C VAL A 105 11.60 1.46 7.68
N SER A 106 12.43 2.20 6.92
CA SER A 106 13.66 1.67 6.31
C SER A 106 14.64 1.14 7.36
N ALA A 107 14.91 1.91 8.42
CA ALA A 107 15.80 1.48 9.52
C ALA A 107 15.30 0.25 10.28
N SER A 108 14.00 -0.06 10.17
CA SER A 108 13.39 -1.23 10.79
C SER A 108 13.33 -2.44 9.84
N GLY A 109 13.90 -2.35 8.63
CA GLY A 109 13.80 -3.37 7.58
C GLY A 109 12.37 -3.60 7.09
N GLY A 110 11.51 -2.58 7.21
CA GLY A 110 10.09 -2.67 6.87
C GLY A 110 9.81 -2.53 5.38
N VAL A 111 8.52 -2.62 5.04
CA VAL A 111 8.02 -2.40 3.68
C VAL A 111 7.06 -1.22 3.65
N LEU A 112 6.98 -0.52 2.51
CA LEU A 112 6.06 0.61 2.33
C LEU A 112 4.91 0.25 1.38
N PHE A 113 3.68 0.39 1.86
CA PHE A 113 2.48 0.45 1.03
C PHE A 113 2.17 1.92 0.70
N SER A 114 2.13 2.25 -0.59
CA SER A 114 1.86 3.60 -1.07
C SER A 114 0.59 3.66 -1.93
N PHE A 115 -0.28 4.62 -1.63
CA PHE A 115 -1.58 4.83 -2.30
C PHE A 115 -1.70 6.28 -2.81
N PRO A 116 -0.86 6.72 -3.75
CA PRO A 116 -1.05 8.02 -4.39
C PRO A 116 -2.29 8.00 -5.30
N SER A 117 -2.98 9.13 -5.43
CA SER A 117 -4.23 9.23 -6.19
C SER A 117 -4.13 10.01 -7.50
N GLY A 118 -2.99 10.65 -7.76
CA GLY A 118 -2.77 11.47 -8.95
C GLY A 118 -1.44 11.12 -9.61
N VAL A 119 -1.20 11.70 -10.78
CA VAL A 119 0.03 11.50 -11.56
C VAL A 119 1.26 11.90 -10.75
N CYS A 120 2.36 11.17 -10.90
CA CYS A 120 3.64 11.52 -10.28
C CYS A 120 4.14 12.85 -10.86
N PRO A 121 4.38 13.90 -10.04
CA PRO A 121 4.89 15.16 -10.54
C PRO A 121 6.24 15.00 -11.26
N SER A 122 6.42 15.71 -12.37
CA SER A 122 7.69 15.76 -13.09
C SER A 122 8.84 16.16 -12.17
N GLY A 123 9.96 15.44 -12.22
CA GLY A 123 11.12 15.68 -11.37
C GLY A 123 11.11 14.94 -10.03
N VAL A 124 10.03 14.23 -9.67
CA VAL A 124 10.06 13.29 -8.55
C VAL A 124 10.70 11.98 -8.99
N VAL A 125 11.93 11.78 -8.56
CA VAL A 125 12.74 10.59 -8.83
C VAL A 125 13.27 10.00 -7.52
N PRO A 126 13.57 8.69 -7.47
CA PRO A 126 14.16 8.08 -6.29
C PRO A 126 15.43 8.79 -5.84
N ALA A 127 15.55 9.03 -4.54
CA ALA A 127 16.70 9.70 -3.94
C ALA A 127 16.91 9.22 -2.50
N ARG A 128 18.18 9.11 -2.08
CA ARG A 128 18.57 8.68 -0.72
C ARG A 128 18.37 9.75 0.35
N SER A 129 18.16 10.99 -0.05
CA SER A 129 17.91 12.11 0.85
C SER A 129 17.08 13.15 0.12
N TRP A 130 16.33 13.94 0.90
CA TRP A 130 15.58 15.05 0.36
C TRP A 130 16.22 16.37 0.80
N ARG A 131 16.65 17.18 -0.17
CA ARG A 131 17.37 18.44 0.10
C ARG A 131 16.50 19.68 -0.12
N SER A 132 15.42 19.58 -0.90
CA SER A 132 14.51 20.70 -1.08
C SER A 132 13.58 20.81 0.14
N GLY A 133 13.43 22.01 0.70
CA GLY A 133 12.52 22.26 1.83
C GLY A 133 11.03 22.08 1.51
N SER A 134 10.69 21.52 0.35
CA SER A 134 9.34 21.27 -0.13
C SER A 134 9.24 19.96 -0.92
N PHE A 135 8.11 19.28 -0.77
CA PHE A 135 7.70 18.17 -1.63
C PHE A 135 6.67 18.64 -2.65
N PRO A 136 6.84 18.37 -3.95
CA PRO A 136 5.82 18.63 -4.95
C PRO A 136 4.58 17.73 -4.75
N SER A 137 4.74 16.55 -4.14
CA SER A 137 3.63 15.71 -3.66
C SER A 137 4.08 14.85 -2.48
N GLY A 138 3.33 14.88 -1.38
CA GLY A 138 3.71 14.15 -0.16
C GLY A 138 3.84 12.63 -0.36
N SER A 139 2.84 11.99 -0.99
CA SER A 139 2.86 10.53 -1.19
C SER A 139 3.91 10.09 -2.22
N TRP A 140 4.03 10.82 -3.34
CA TRP A 140 5.04 10.51 -4.36
C TRP A 140 6.46 10.76 -3.85
N SER A 141 6.71 11.85 -3.13
CA SER A 141 8.04 12.12 -2.59
C SER A 141 8.43 11.18 -1.45
N SER A 142 7.48 10.77 -0.59
CA SER A 142 7.74 9.71 0.39
C SER A 142 8.08 8.37 -0.28
N LEU A 143 7.34 8.01 -1.34
CA LEU A 143 7.62 6.81 -2.12
C LEU A 143 8.99 6.89 -2.82
N ALA A 144 9.33 8.02 -3.44
CA ALA A 144 10.61 8.21 -4.09
C ALA A 144 11.79 8.11 -3.09
N LEU A 145 11.64 8.69 -1.90
CA LEU A 145 12.63 8.54 -0.83
C LEU A 145 12.76 7.07 -0.38
N ALA A 146 11.65 6.38 -0.23
CA ALA A 146 11.63 4.96 0.14
C ALA A 146 12.35 4.07 -0.88
N VAL A 147 12.06 4.28 -2.17
CA VAL A 147 12.75 3.58 -3.27
C VAL A 147 14.24 3.92 -3.28
N GLY A 148 14.60 5.18 -3.08
CA GLY A 148 16.00 5.60 -3.03
C GLY A 148 16.78 5.02 -1.84
N LEU A 149 16.11 4.68 -0.75
CA LEU A 149 16.66 3.99 0.41
C LEU A 149 16.63 2.46 0.28
N ASP A 150 16.41 1.93 -0.93
CA ASP A 150 16.40 0.49 -1.22
C ASP A 150 15.35 -0.28 -0.38
N MET A 151 14.25 0.38 -0.02
CA MET A 151 13.17 -0.23 0.75
C MET A 151 12.17 -0.92 -0.19
N PRO A 152 11.71 -2.16 0.10
CA PRO A 152 10.63 -2.78 -0.66
C PRO A 152 9.37 -1.93 -0.58
N CYS A 153 8.85 -1.55 -1.75
CA CYS A 153 7.66 -0.72 -1.87
C CYS A 153 6.60 -1.44 -2.71
N LEU A 154 5.37 -1.42 -2.21
CA LEU A 154 4.20 -1.86 -2.95
C LEU A 154 3.25 -0.68 -3.16
N VAL A 155 2.89 -0.43 -4.41
CA VAL A 155 2.18 0.79 -4.81
C VAL A 155 0.89 0.40 -5.50
N TRP A 156 -0.23 0.95 -5.05
CA TRP A 156 -1.49 0.86 -5.77
C TRP A 156 -1.82 2.19 -6.41
N LEU A 157 -2.15 2.16 -7.70
CA LEU A 157 -2.57 3.33 -8.46
C LEU A 157 -4.01 3.15 -8.96
N PRO A 158 -4.87 4.19 -8.86
CA PRO A 158 -6.21 4.13 -9.45
C PRO A 158 -6.14 3.99 -10.96
N SER A 159 -7.19 3.43 -11.57
CA SER A 159 -7.33 3.38 -13.03
C SER A 159 -7.13 4.77 -13.65
N GLY A 160 -6.37 4.83 -14.74
CA GLY A 160 -6.04 6.08 -15.43
C GLY A 160 -4.81 6.82 -14.91
N VAL A 161 -4.24 6.43 -13.76
CA VAL A 161 -2.96 6.99 -13.27
C VAL A 161 -1.79 6.17 -13.83
N VAL A 162 -0.89 6.86 -14.53
CA VAL A 162 0.32 6.25 -15.11
C VAL A 162 1.41 6.16 -14.04
N ALA A 163 2.01 4.98 -13.89
CA ALA A 163 3.16 4.79 -13.01
C ALA A 163 4.44 5.38 -13.62
N PRO A 164 5.32 5.97 -12.80
CA PRO A 164 6.66 6.36 -13.24
C PRO A 164 7.52 5.13 -13.59
N SER A 165 8.53 5.33 -14.44
CA SER A 165 9.38 4.26 -14.99
C SER A 165 10.21 3.49 -13.96
N TRP A 166 10.41 4.06 -12.77
CA TRP A 166 11.11 3.43 -11.66
C TRP A 166 10.21 2.49 -10.83
N LEU A 167 8.97 2.25 -11.24
CA LEU A 167 8.08 1.23 -10.69
C LEU A 167 7.85 0.09 -11.69
N CYS A 168 7.91 -1.14 -11.20
CA CYS A 168 7.66 -2.33 -12.01
C CYS A 168 6.20 -2.79 -11.84
N PRO A 169 5.45 -3.07 -12.92
CA PRO A 169 4.12 -3.65 -12.81
C PRO A 169 4.21 -5.07 -12.25
N VAL A 170 3.32 -5.43 -11.33
CA VAL A 170 3.29 -6.80 -10.75
C VAL A 170 2.22 -7.71 -11.36
N GLY A 171 1.60 -7.27 -12.46
CA GLY A 171 0.56 -8.04 -13.17
C GLY A 171 -0.77 -8.17 -12.41
N LEU A 172 -0.98 -7.39 -11.35
CA LEU A 172 -2.17 -7.47 -10.50
C LEU A 172 -3.05 -6.24 -10.66
N SER A 173 -4.34 -6.47 -10.92
CA SER A 173 -5.36 -5.43 -11.01
C SER A 173 -6.53 -5.79 -10.09
N PHE A 174 -6.68 -5.06 -8.99
CA PHE A 174 -7.83 -5.18 -8.10
C PHE A 174 -8.09 -3.88 -7.36
N GLY A 175 -9.29 -3.75 -6.79
CA GLY A 175 -9.68 -2.55 -6.05
C GLY A 175 -9.90 -1.31 -6.93
N GLY A 176 -10.16 -1.50 -8.23
CA GLY A 176 -10.34 -0.40 -9.20
C GLY A 176 -9.04 0.24 -9.68
N GLY A 177 -7.92 -0.48 -9.58
CA GLY A 177 -6.60 0.03 -9.95
C GLY A 177 -5.59 -1.09 -10.20
N ARG A 178 -4.32 -0.69 -10.34
CA ARG A 178 -3.19 -1.57 -10.67
C ARG A 178 -2.12 -1.49 -9.60
N TRP A 179 -1.45 -2.63 -9.37
CA TRP A 179 -0.34 -2.71 -8.43
C TRP A 179 1.00 -2.67 -9.15
N PHE A 180 1.95 -2.03 -8.48
CA PHE A 180 3.35 -1.91 -8.88
C PHE A 180 4.24 -2.17 -7.67
N ALA A 181 5.49 -2.51 -7.92
CA ALA A 181 6.49 -2.71 -6.89
C ALA A 181 7.81 -2.05 -7.24
N SER A 182 8.59 -1.76 -6.20
CA SER A 182 10.02 -1.53 -6.27
C SER A 182 10.67 -2.44 -5.24
N LEU A 183 11.55 -3.33 -5.69
CA LEU A 183 12.28 -4.26 -4.83
C LEU A 183 13.77 -3.89 -4.89
N PRO A 184 14.49 -3.88 -3.76
CA PRO A 184 15.94 -3.82 -3.80
C PRO A 184 16.48 -5.06 -4.54
N PHE A 185 17.43 -4.84 -5.44
CA PHE A 185 18.15 -5.90 -6.16
C PHE A 185 19.35 -6.39 -5.34
#